data_AF-A0A4C1ZQ79-F1
#
_entry.id   AF-A0A4C1ZQ79-F1
#
_cell.length_a   1.000
_cell.length_b   1.000
_cell.length_c   1.000
_cell.angle_alpha   90.00
_cell.angle_beta   90.00
_cell.angle_gamma   90.00
#
_symmetry.space_group_name_H-M   'P 1'
#
loop_
_entity.id
_entity.type
_entity.pdbx_description
1 polymer ?
#
loop_
_entity_poly.entity_id
_entity_poly.type
_entity_poly.pdbx_seq_one_letter_code
_entity_poly.pdbx_strand_id
1 'polypeptide(L)'
;MNNEDYHYIFTSFDMELFDMEDFYYNRVNMSGWRLVDRDSDKVRDILQVMEKFHPIGASILSGGHIKTEPAMVYDAVQVLALSLAGMEEPIKPDNVSCDNIAPWTQGRNLYENLNKITAHGLTGPIEFTDGKRSDFKLQLMRLTGGDSGRMTVAGHWTPSGGLAITDPAAYKRDPPPNVTLTVVTVEASLET
;
A
#
# COMPACT_ATOMS: atom_id res chain seq x y z
N MET A 1 -23.65 -4.06 -13.39
CA MET A 1 -22.82 -2.83 -13.44
C MET A 1 -21.42 -3.06 -12.87
N ASN A 2 -21.22 -4.09 -12.03
CA ASN A 2 -19.89 -4.64 -11.71
C ASN A 2 -19.89 -6.12 -12.11
N ASN A 3 -19.21 -6.49 -13.20
CA ASN A 3 -19.07 -7.87 -13.66
C ASN A 3 -17.69 -8.07 -14.30
N GLU A 4 -17.41 -9.27 -14.79
CA GLU A 4 -16.13 -9.68 -15.39
C GLU A 4 -15.68 -8.88 -16.64
N ASP A 5 -16.58 -8.10 -17.24
CA ASP A 5 -16.29 -7.27 -18.40
C ASP A 5 -15.57 -5.95 -18.05
N TYR A 6 -15.59 -5.55 -16.77
CA TYR A 6 -14.97 -4.30 -16.30
C TYR A 6 -13.62 -4.56 -15.64
N HIS A 7 -12.71 -3.59 -15.82
CA HIS A 7 -11.44 -3.53 -15.12
C HIS A 7 -11.25 -2.17 -14.45
N TYR A 8 -11.24 -2.16 -13.11
CA TYR A 8 -10.97 -0.96 -12.32
C TYR A 8 -9.51 -0.89 -11.86
N ILE A 9 -8.94 0.32 -11.93
CA ILE A 9 -7.62 0.61 -11.39
C ILE A 9 -7.78 1.62 -10.26
N PHE A 10 -7.34 1.24 -9.06
CA PHE A 10 -7.33 2.10 -7.89
C PHE A 10 -5.97 2.74 -7.69
N THR A 11 -5.98 4.05 -7.47
CA THR A 11 -4.77 4.85 -7.19
C THR A 11 -4.50 5.00 -5.70
N SER A 12 -5.47 4.65 -4.84
CA SER A 12 -5.29 4.61 -3.39
C SER A 12 -4.43 3.41 -2.99
N PHE A 13 -3.53 3.62 -2.02
CA PHE A 13 -2.66 2.58 -1.47
C PHE A 13 -3.35 1.65 -0.45
N ASP A 14 -4.57 2.00 -0.06
CA ASP A 14 -5.30 1.37 1.04
C ASP A 14 -6.49 0.54 0.55
N MET A 15 -6.54 0.17 -0.74
CA MET A 15 -7.67 -0.56 -1.34
C MET A 15 -8.05 -1.84 -0.57
N GLU A 16 -7.05 -2.58 -0.09
CA GLU A 16 -7.25 -3.82 0.68
C GLU A 16 -7.70 -3.61 2.14
N LEU A 17 -7.89 -2.36 2.59
CA LEU A 17 -8.51 -2.04 3.88
C LEU A 17 -10.02 -1.85 3.78
N PHE A 18 -10.56 -1.78 2.56
CA PHE A 18 -11.99 -1.69 2.34
C PHE A 18 -12.59 -3.09 2.23
N ASP A 19 -13.89 -3.16 2.53
CA ASP A 19 -14.65 -4.38 2.28
C ASP A 19 -14.85 -4.55 0.78
N MET A 20 -14.31 -5.65 0.26
CA MET A 20 -14.34 -5.99 -1.17
C MET A 20 -15.21 -7.23 -1.44
N GLU A 21 -15.98 -7.69 -0.45
CA GLU A 21 -16.75 -8.94 -0.53
C GLU A 21 -17.66 -9.00 -1.76
N ASP A 22 -18.44 -7.93 -1.99
CA ASP A 22 -19.34 -7.81 -3.14
C ASP A 22 -18.61 -7.91 -4.50
N PHE A 23 -17.34 -7.52 -4.56
CA PHE A 23 -16.57 -7.56 -5.80
C PHE A 23 -15.96 -8.94 -6.07
N TYR A 24 -15.69 -9.73 -5.03
CA TYR A 24 -15.20 -11.10 -5.16
C TYR A 24 -16.21 -11.99 -5.91
N TYR A 25 -17.49 -11.93 -5.53
CA TYR A 25 -18.54 -12.76 -6.13
C TYR A 25 -18.87 -12.34 -7.57
N ASN A 26 -18.75 -11.05 -7.87
CA ASN A 26 -19.03 -10.50 -9.21
C ASN A 26 -17.89 -10.73 -10.22
N ARG A 27 -16.76 -11.34 -9.80
CA ARG A 27 -15.60 -11.65 -10.65
C ARG A 27 -15.07 -10.45 -11.46
N VAL A 28 -15.24 -9.24 -10.94
CA VAL A 28 -14.74 -8.03 -11.59
C VAL A 28 -13.21 -7.99 -11.52
N ASN A 29 -12.55 -7.50 -12.56
CA ASN A 29 -11.10 -7.30 -12.49
C ASN A 29 -10.80 -5.99 -11.76
N MET A 30 -10.03 -6.07 -10.68
CA MET A 30 -9.56 -4.90 -9.95
C MET A 30 -8.06 -5.03 -9.71
N SER A 31 -7.38 -3.92 -9.96
CA SER A 31 -5.97 -3.76 -9.62
C SER A 31 -5.75 -2.47 -8.86
N GLY A 32 -4.77 -2.48 -7.96
CA GLY A 32 -4.39 -1.31 -7.20
C GLY A 32 -2.95 -1.41 -6.75
N TRP A 33 -2.55 -0.44 -5.94
CA TRP A 33 -1.19 -0.37 -5.43
C TRP A 33 -1.21 -0.48 -3.91
N ARG A 34 -0.12 -0.96 -3.33
CA ARG A 34 0.11 -0.97 -1.90
C ARG A 34 1.52 -0.48 -1.61
N LEU A 35 1.64 0.53 -0.75
CA LEU A 35 2.94 1.09 -0.36
C LEU A 35 3.52 0.38 0.88
N VAL A 36 2.68 0.04 1.85
CA VAL A 36 3.11 -0.63 3.09
C VAL A 36 3.16 -2.14 2.86
N ASP A 37 4.36 -2.72 2.95
CA ASP A 37 4.54 -4.16 2.82
C ASP A 37 4.09 -4.90 4.10
N ARG A 38 2.88 -5.44 4.07
CA ARG A 38 2.26 -6.12 5.21
C ARG A 38 2.85 -7.50 5.50
N ASP A 39 3.59 -8.05 4.54
CA ASP A 39 4.28 -9.32 4.68
C ASP A 39 5.67 -9.14 5.31
N SER A 40 6.09 -7.89 5.54
CA SER A 40 7.35 -7.57 6.23
C SER A 40 7.26 -7.85 7.73
N ASP A 41 8.13 -8.72 8.24
CA ASP A 41 8.25 -9.01 9.68
C ASP A 41 8.46 -7.73 10.50
N LYS A 42 9.32 -6.82 10.01
CA LYS A 42 9.56 -5.53 10.65
C LYS A 42 8.29 -4.70 10.80
N VAL A 43 7.45 -4.64 9.76
CA VAL A 43 6.18 -3.91 9.82
C VAL A 43 5.28 -4.57 10.84
N ARG A 44 5.13 -5.91 10.80
CA ARG A 44 4.30 -6.67 11.73
C ARG A 44 4.71 -6.46 13.19
N ASP A 45 6.00 -6.51 13.48
CA ASP A 45 6.55 -6.30 14.82
C ASP A 45 6.25 -4.89 15.34
N ILE A 46 6.44 -3.86 14.50
CA ILE A 46 6.14 -2.48 14.87
C ILE A 46 4.64 -2.30 15.15
N LEU A 47 3.76 -2.85 14.29
CA LEU A 47 2.31 -2.77 14.49
C LEU A 47 1.87 -3.50 15.76
N GLN A 48 2.45 -4.66 16.07
CA GLN A 48 2.17 -5.39 17.31
C GLN A 48 2.58 -4.59 18.55
N VAL A 49 3.70 -3.86 18.49
CA VAL A 49 4.11 -2.95 19.56
C VAL A 49 3.12 -1.77 19.65
N MET A 50 2.74 -1.17 18.52
CA MET A 50 1.77 -0.08 18.49
C MET A 50 0.43 -0.47 19.12
N GLU A 51 -0.10 -1.67 18.84
CA GLU A 51 -1.35 -2.15 19.43
C GLU A 51 -1.33 -2.15 20.96
N LYS A 52 -0.19 -2.47 21.58
CA LYS A 52 -0.05 -2.49 23.05
C LYS A 52 -0.18 -1.10 23.68
N PHE A 53 0.09 -0.04 22.93
CA PHE A 53 0.08 1.35 23.42
C PHE A 53 -1.21 2.11 23.11
N HIS A 54 -2.24 1.46 22.56
CA HIS A 54 -3.55 2.08 22.28
C HIS A 54 -4.66 1.62 23.25
N PRO A 55 -4.64 1.99 24.54
CA PRO A 55 -5.69 1.59 25.47
C PRO A 55 -7.01 2.37 25.29
N ILE A 56 -6.98 3.59 24.73
CA ILE A 56 -8.17 4.47 24.59
C ILE A 56 -8.00 5.39 23.36
N GLY A 57 -8.76 5.17 22.28
CA GLY A 57 -8.72 6.04 21.09
C GLY A 57 -9.13 5.35 19.78
N ALA A 58 -9.28 6.15 18.72
CA ALA A 58 -9.57 5.65 17.37
C ALA A 58 -8.48 4.66 16.93
N SER A 59 -8.89 3.47 16.51
CA SER A 59 -7.97 2.44 16.03
C SER A 59 -7.24 2.95 14.78
N ILE A 60 -5.95 3.27 14.90
CA ILE A 60 -5.08 3.60 13.76
C ILE A 60 -4.95 2.38 12.82
N LEU A 61 -5.20 1.19 13.36
CA LEU A 61 -5.20 -0.07 12.62
C LEU A 61 -6.61 -0.46 12.20
N SER A 62 -6.76 -0.86 10.94
CA SER A 62 -7.97 -1.46 10.39
C SER A 62 -7.68 -2.92 10.09
N GLY A 63 -8.27 -3.85 10.84
CA GLY A 63 -8.01 -5.28 10.70
C GLY A 63 -6.57 -5.69 10.99
N GLY A 64 -5.89 -5.05 11.96
CA GLY A 64 -4.48 -5.31 12.29
C GLY A 64 -3.48 -4.67 11.32
N HIS A 65 -3.95 -3.84 10.40
CA HIS A 65 -3.13 -3.19 9.39
C HIS A 65 -3.21 -1.67 9.49
N ILE A 66 -2.09 -0.99 9.30
CA ILE A 66 -2.02 0.48 9.29
C ILE A 66 -2.42 1.03 7.92
N LYS A 67 -3.12 2.17 7.91
CA LYS A 67 -3.33 2.98 6.69
C LYS A 67 -2.03 3.61 6.21
N THR A 68 -1.95 3.93 4.94
CA THR A 68 -0.73 4.48 4.34
C THR A 68 -0.37 5.86 4.90
N GLU A 69 -1.35 6.73 5.16
CA GLU A 69 -1.12 8.07 5.73
C GLU A 69 -0.46 8.04 7.12
N PRO A 70 -1.00 7.34 8.14
CA PRO A 70 -0.32 7.17 9.43
C PRO A 70 1.05 6.51 9.32
N ALA A 71 1.23 5.54 8.41
CA ALA A 71 2.55 4.93 8.18
C ALA A 71 3.58 5.96 7.68
N MET A 72 3.17 6.86 6.79
CA MET A 72 4.04 7.97 6.35
C MET A 72 4.35 8.96 7.48
N VAL A 73 3.42 9.23 8.39
CA VAL A 73 3.68 10.08 9.57
C VAL A 73 4.71 9.43 10.51
N TYR A 74 4.59 8.12 10.75
CA TYR A 74 5.58 7.37 11.53
C TYR A 74 6.98 7.49 10.93
N ASP A 75 7.08 7.28 9.62
CA ASP A 75 8.33 7.39 8.87
C ASP A 75 8.87 8.84 8.88
N ALA A 76 8.00 9.85 8.78
CA ALA A 76 8.39 11.25 8.85
C ALA A 76 9.01 11.63 10.20
N VAL A 77 8.44 11.14 11.31
CA VAL A 77 9.01 11.34 12.66
C VAL A 77 10.37 10.66 12.77
N GLN A 78 10.52 9.45 12.22
CA GLN A 78 11.80 8.74 12.20
C GLN A 78 12.86 9.53 11.42
N VAL A 79 12.53 10.00 10.21
CA VAL A 79 13.44 10.81 9.38
C VAL A 79 13.83 12.10 10.09
N LEU A 80 12.87 12.79 10.71
CA LEU A 80 13.14 14.00 11.48
C LEU A 80 14.09 13.69 12.65
N ALA A 81 13.80 12.67 13.46
CA ALA A 81 14.63 12.29 14.59
C ALA A 81 16.08 11.93 14.17
N LEU A 82 16.24 11.17 13.09
CA LEU A 82 17.55 10.85 12.53
C LEU A 82 18.28 12.09 12.01
N SER A 83 17.57 12.99 11.33
CA SER A 83 18.14 14.25 10.84
C SER A 83 18.58 15.17 11.99
N LEU A 84 17.86 15.22 13.10
CA LEU A 84 18.25 16.01 14.27
C LEU A 84 19.45 15.40 14.98
N ALA A 85 19.48 14.07 15.12
CA ALA A 85 20.59 13.35 15.75
C ALA A 85 21.90 13.44 14.95
N GLY A 86 21.81 13.60 13.62
CA GLY A 86 22.96 13.74 12.73
C GLY A 86 23.52 15.15 12.61
N MET A 87 22.99 16.15 13.31
CA MET A 87 23.51 17.52 13.25
C MET A 87 24.75 17.70 14.13
N GLU A 88 25.74 18.45 13.64
CA GLU A 88 26.96 18.78 14.40
C GLU A 88 26.68 19.69 15.59
N GLU A 89 25.77 20.64 15.42
CA GLU A 89 25.32 21.53 16.48
C GLU A 89 23.85 21.26 16.83
N PRO A 90 23.47 21.33 18.11
CA PRO A 90 22.06 21.21 18.50
C PRO A 90 21.24 22.34 17.88
N ILE A 91 20.01 22.02 17.49
CA ILE A 91 19.05 23.00 16.98
C ILE A 91 18.73 24.05 18.04
N LYS A 92 18.78 25.31 17.62
CA LYS A 92 18.38 26.48 18.39
C LYS A 92 17.16 27.11 17.72
N PRO A 93 15.99 27.09 18.37
CA PRO A 93 14.80 27.72 17.81
C PRO A 93 14.98 29.23 17.77
N ASP A 94 14.73 29.83 16.61
CA ASP A 94 14.72 31.28 16.42
C ASP A 94 13.28 31.78 16.24
N ASN A 95 13.01 33.00 16.74
CA ASN A 95 11.73 33.66 16.50
C ASN A 95 11.71 34.22 15.07
N VAL A 96 10.94 33.59 14.20
CA VAL A 96 10.78 33.98 12.79
C VAL A 96 9.39 34.57 12.56
N SER A 97 9.29 35.54 11.65
CA SER A 97 8.03 36.17 11.25
C SER A 97 7.82 36.02 9.75
N CYS A 98 6.57 35.78 9.34
CA CYS A 98 6.21 35.79 7.92
C CYS A 98 6.18 37.20 7.31
N ASP A 99 6.01 38.24 8.14
CA ASP A 99 5.97 39.65 7.69
C ASP A 99 7.38 40.20 7.45
N ASN A 100 8.36 39.75 8.24
CA ASN A 100 9.77 40.11 8.12
C ASN A 100 10.56 38.89 7.67
N ILE A 101 10.75 38.76 6.35
CA ILE A 101 11.38 37.59 5.73
C ILE A 101 12.87 37.55 6.08
N ALA A 102 13.18 36.92 7.20
CA ALA A 102 14.52 36.54 7.63
C ALA A 102 14.56 35.01 7.77
N PRO A 103 15.39 34.31 6.98
CA PRO A 103 15.48 32.85 7.06
C PRO A 103 16.09 32.42 8.39
N TRP A 104 15.61 31.30 8.92
CA TRP A 104 16.23 30.67 10.07
C TRP A 104 17.65 30.21 9.73
N THR A 105 18.62 30.63 10.55
CA THR A 105 20.06 30.43 10.31
C THR A 105 20.44 28.96 10.10
N GLN A 106 19.87 28.06 10.91
CA GLN A 106 20.13 26.62 10.85
C GLN A 106 19.20 25.86 9.89
N GLY A 107 18.23 26.53 9.27
CA GLY A 107 17.22 25.89 8.43
C GLY A 107 17.79 25.18 7.20
N ARG A 108 18.83 25.77 6.57
CA ARG A 108 19.51 25.13 5.43
C ARG A 108 20.25 23.86 5.84
N ASN A 109 20.96 23.90 6.97
CA ASN A 109 21.71 22.74 7.46
C ASN A 109 20.76 21.59 7.80
N LEU A 110 19.61 21.88 8.43
CA LEU A 110 18.58 20.88 8.69
C LEU A 110 18.03 20.28 7.38
N TYR A 111 17.70 21.11 6.40
CA TYR A 111 17.20 20.64 5.09
C TYR A 111 18.22 19.76 4.36
N GLU A 112 19.49 20.17 4.34
CA GLU A 112 20.56 19.37 3.76
C GLU A 112 20.75 18.04 4.50
N ASN A 113 20.59 18.04 5.82
CA ASN A 113 20.71 16.80 6.60
C ASN A 113 19.52 15.86 6.36
N LEU A 114 18.29 16.40 6.27
CA LEU A 114 17.10 15.64 5.88
C LEU A 114 17.30 14.93 4.53
N ASN A 115 17.86 15.62 3.55
CA ASN A 115 18.13 15.06 2.23
C ASN A 115 19.22 13.97 2.21
N LYS A 116 20.06 13.88 3.25
CA LYS A 116 21.11 12.86 3.39
C LYS A 116 20.62 11.60 4.12
N ILE A 117 19.41 11.62 4.70
CA ILE A 117 18.90 10.47 5.45
C ILE A 117 18.61 9.30 4.51
N THR A 118 19.27 8.18 4.80
CA THR A 118 18.94 6.86 4.29
C THR A 118 18.40 6.03 5.46
N ALA A 119 17.14 5.61 5.36
CA ALA A 119 16.49 4.83 6.41
C ALA A 119 15.58 3.77 5.79
N HIS A 120 15.04 2.89 6.63
CA HIS A 120 13.96 1.99 6.23
C HIS A 120 12.82 2.16 7.23
N GLY A 121 11.66 2.59 6.74
CA GLY A 121 10.44 2.80 7.52
C GLY A 121 9.43 1.69 7.34
N LEU A 122 8.18 1.98 7.69
CA LEU A 122 7.00 1.16 7.41
C LEU A 122 6.64 1.16 5.91
N THR A 123 6.96 2.25 5.21
CA THR A 123 6.71 2.39 3.77
C THR A 123 7.90 1.93 2.91
N GLY A 124 8.85 1.18 3.47
CA GLY A 124 10.03 0.65 2.76
C GLY A 124 11.29 1.53 2.87
N PRO A 125 12.22 1.44 1.91
CA PRO A 125 13.43 2.27 1.85
C PRO A 125 13.09 3.76 1.71
N ILE A 126 13.76 4.61 2.48
CA ILE A 126 13.55 6.06 2.49
C ILE A 126 14.88 6.71 2.13
N GLU A 127 14.87 7.37 0.98
CA GLU A 127 15.95 8.20 0.46
C GLU A 127 15.34 9.43 -0.22
N PHE A 128 16.03 10.56 -0.17
CA PHE A 128 15.56 11.81 -0.75
C PHE A 128 16.54 12.35 -1.78
N THR A 129 16.00 12.98 -2.82
CA THR A 129 16.72 13.82 -3.76
C THR A 129 15.93 15.11 -3.90
N ASP A 130 16.52 16.25 -3.51
CA ASP A 130 15.88 17.56 -3.52
C ASP A 130 14.51 17.61 -2.79
N GLY A 131 14.43 16.97 -1.62
CA GLY A 131 13.21 16.89 -0.81
C GLY A 131 12.13 15.95 -1.37
N LYS A 132 12.42 15.21 -2.45
CA LYS A 132 11.51 14.21 -3.02
C LYS A 132 12.04 12.82 -2.74
N ARG A 133 11.16 11.91 -2.36
CA ARG A 133 11.55 10.51 -2.14
C ARG A 133 12.00 9.88 -3.46
N SER A 134 13.25 9.42 -3.53
CA SER A 134 13.87 8.88 -4.76
C SER A 134 13.74 7.37 -4.88
N ASP A 135 13.67 6.65 -3.77
CA ASP A 135 13.51 5.20 -3.73
C ASP A 135 12.31 4.78 -2.89
N PHE A 136 11.52 3.85 -3.44
CA PHE A 136 10.37 3.21 -2.82
C PHE A 136 9.89 2.03 -3.66
N LYS A 137 9.13 1.12 -3.05
CA LYS A 137 8.56 -0.05 -3.71
C LYS A 137 7.05 -0.04 -3.55
N LEU A 138 6.33 -0.16 -4.66
CA LEU A 138 4.89 -0.37 -4.68
C LEU A 138 4.60 -1.84 -4.98
N GLN A 139 3.75 -2.49 -4.21
CA GLN A 139 3.21 -3.80 -4.56
C GLN A 139 1.99 -3.62 -5.47
N LEU A 140 1.98 -4.34 -6.58
CA LEU A 140 0.84 -4.40 -7.48
C LEU A 140 -0.14 -5.42 -6.92
N MET A 141 -1.32 -4.95 -6.55
CA MET A 141 -2.37 -5.76 -5.95
C MET A 141 -3.42 -6.12 -6.99
N ARG A 142 -3.95 -7.34 -6.94
CA ARG A 142 -5.06 -7.83 -7.78
C ARG A 142 -6.12 -8.52 -6.93
N LEU A 143 -7.38 -8.30 -7.30
CA LEU A 143 -8.52 -9.06 -6.78
C LEU A 143 -8.59 -10.45 -7.41
N THR A 144 -8.59 -11.51 -6.58
CA THR A 144 -8.99 -12.85 -7.02
C THR A 144 -10.48 -13.01 -6.77
N GLY A 145 -11.25 -13.40 -7.79
CA GLY A 145 -12.70 -13.61 -7.67
C GLY A 145 -13.08 -15.02 -7.21
N GLY A 146 -14.37 -15.23 -6.93
CA GLY A 146 -14.94 -16.51 -6.49
C GLY A 146 -15.01 -16.68 -4.97
N ASP A 147 -15.32 -17.89 -4.50
CA ASP A 147 -15.62 -18.19 -3.10
C ASP A 147 -14.43 -18.01 -2.13
N SER A 148 -13.20 -17.96 -2.66
CA SER A 148 -11.98 -17.68 -1.91
C SER A 148 -11.42 -16.28 -2.22
N GLY A 149 -12.30 -15.33 -2.53
CA GLY A 149 -11.91 -14.02 -3.01
C GLY A 149 -11.08 -13.24 -2.01
N ARG A 150 -9.97 -12.67 -2.48
CA ARG A 150 -9.06 -11.85 -1.67
C ARG A 150 -8.20 -10.96 -2.56
N MET A 151 -7.58 -9.97 -1.94
CA MET A 151 -6.50 -9.22 -2.56
C MET A 151 -5.19 -10.02 -2.49
N THR A 152 -4.48 -10.08 -3.61
CA THR A 152 -3.19 -10.80 -3.73
C THR A 152 -2.15 -9.93 -4.43
N VAL A 153 -0.87 -10.15 -4.11
CA VAL A 153 0.24 -9.46 -4.77
C VAL A 153 0.48 -10.12 -6.13
N ALA A 154 0.35 -9.35 -7.21
CA ALA A 154 0.60 -9.79 -8.59
C ALA A 154 1.95 -9.31 -9.14
N GLY A 155 2.62 -8.39 -8.44
CA GLY A 155 3.90 -7.84 -8.86
C GLY A 155 4.38 -6.72 -7.95
N HIS A 156 5.40 -6.01 -8.39
CA HIS A 156 5.88 -4.80 -7.74
C HIS A 156 6.43 -3.80 -8.76
N TRP A 157 6.47 -2.53 -8.36
CA TRP A 157 7.03 -1.44 -9.15
C TRP A 157 8.06 -0.68 -8.32
N THR A 158 9.18 -0.29 -8.95
CA THR A 158 10.18 0.62 -8.36
C THR A 158 10.52 1.74 -9.36
N PRO A 159 10.96 2.92 -8.89
CA PRO A 159 11.34 4.03 -9.76
C PRO A 159 12.42 3.67 -10.79
N SER A 160 13.40 2.85 -10.39
CA SER A 160 14.53 2.44 -11.23
C SER A 160 14.23 1.22 -12.11
N GLY A 161 13.40 0.30 -11.63
CA GLY A 161 13.13 -0.99 -12.29
C GLY A 161 11.84 -1.04 -13.11
N GLY A 162 10.93 -0.07 -12.92
CA GLY A 162 9.61 -0.14 -13.52
C GLY A 162 8.76 -1.27 -12.93
N LEU A 163 7.80 -1.77 -13.71
CA LEU A 163 6.88 -2.83 -13.28
C LEU A 163 7.48 -4.22 -13.50
N ALA A 164 7.55 -5.02 -12.43
CA ALA A 164 7.89 -6.44 -12.45
C ALA A 164 6.68 -7.28 -12.00
N ILE A 165 6.17 -8.13 -12.91
CA ILE A 165 5.04 -9.01 -12.64
C ILE A 165 5.56 -10.33 -12.07
N THR A 166 5.06 -10.71 -10.89
CA THR A 166 5.45 -11.95 -10.19
C THR A 166 4.39 -13.05 -10.31
N ASP A 167 3.17 -12.70 -10.67
CA ASP A 167 2.09 -13.65 -10.98
C ASP A 167 1.65 -13.51 -12.45
N PRO A 168 2.24 -14.27 -13.39
CA PRO A 168 1.83 -14.25 -14.79
C PRO A 168 0.45 -14.86 -15.03
N ALA A 169 -0.01 -15.76 -14.16
CA ALA A 169 -1.36 -16.31 -14.22
C ALA A 169 -2.41 -15.23 -13.93
N ALA A 170 -1.99 -14.12 -13.29
CA ALA A 170 -2.87 -12.99 -13.04
C ALA A 170 -3.45 -12.32 -14.31
N TYR A 171 -2.81 -12.52 -15.46
CA TYR A 171 -3.18 -11.86 -16.72
C TYR A 171 -3.53 -12.82 -17.85
N LYS A 172 -3.49 -14.13 -17.57
CA LYS A 172 -4.08 -15.12 -18.46
C LYS A 172 -5.55 -15.24 -18.07
N ARG A 173 -6.46 -14.87 -18.98
CA ARG A 173 -7.83 -15.38 -18.90
C ARG A 173 -7.67 -16.90 -18.97
N ASP A 174 -7.88 -17.58 -17.85
CA ASP A 174 -8.17 -19.00 -17.95
C ASP A 174 -9.34 -19.10 -18.94
N PRO A 175 -9.18 -19.82 -20.07
CA PRO A 175 -10.35 -20.13 -20.88
C PRO A 175 -11.37 -20.72 -19.91
N PRO A 176 -12.65 -20.33 -20.00
CA PRO A 176 -13.67 -20.88 -19.12
C PRO A 176 -13.49 -22.39 -19.11
N PRO A 177 -13.44 -23.04 -17.92
CA PRO A 177 -13.22 -24.47 -17.86
C PRO A 177 -14.22 -25.14 -18.79
N ASN A 178 -13.79 -26.13 -19.57
CA ASN A 178 -14.71 -26.86 -20.45
C ASN A 178 -15.87 -27.41 -19.61
N VAL A 179 -17.02 -26.76 -19.64
CA VAL A 179 -18.19 -27.16 -18.86
C VAL A 179 -18.94 -28.22 -19.67
N THR A 180 -18.93 -29.45 -19.17
CA THR A 180 -19.84 -30.49 -19.67
C THR A 180 -21.14 -30.36 -18.90
N LEU A 181 -22.21 -29.92 -19.56
CA LEU A 181 -23.55 -29.88 -18.96
C LEU A 181 -24.22 -31.24 -19.13
N THR A 182 -24.58 -31.89 -18.02
CA THR A 182 -25.42 -33.09 -18.04
C THR A 182 -26.87 -32.68 -18.24
N VAL A 183 -27.37 -32.83 -19.47
CA VAL A 183 -28.79 -32.63 -19.78
C VAL A 183 -29.52 -33.95 -19.56
N VAL A 184 -30.42 -33.98 -18.58
CA VAL A 184 -31.32 -35.12 -18.36
C VAL A 184 -32.66 -34.79 -19.01
N THR A 185 -33.12 -35.65 -19.91
CA THR A 185 -34.46 -35.58 -20.51
C THR A 185 -35.19 -36.89 -20.25
N VAL A 186 -36.51 -36.84 -20.12
CA VAL A 186 -37.37 -38.01 -20.03
C VAL A 186 -38.04 -38.20 -21.39
N GLU A 187 -37.96 -39.41 -21.94
CA GLU A 187 -38.66 -39.75 -23.19
C GLU A 187 -40.16 -39.85 -22.90
N ALA A 188 -40.97 -39.05 -23.60
CA ALA A 188 -42.42 -39.14 -23.47
C ALA A 188 -42.92 -40.38 -24.23
N SER A 189 -43.37 -41.39 -23.49
CA SER A 189 -44.10 -42.52 -24.05
C SER A 189 -45.41 -42.03 -24.66
N LEU A 190 -45.51 -42.07 -25.99
CA LEU A 190 -46.77 -41.88 -26.70
C LEU A 190 -47.67 -43.06 -26.38
N GLU A 191 -48.70 -42.84 -25.57
CA GLU A 191 -49.80 -43.80 -25.41
C GLU A 191 -50.57 -43.89 -26.73
N THR A 192 -50.52 -45.07 -27.35
CA THR A 192 -51.32 -45.44 -28.54
C THR A 192 -52.70 -45.92 -28.16
#